data_AF-X1SYU1-F1
#
_entry.id   AF-X1SYU1-F1
#
_cell.length_a   1.000
_cell.length_b   1.000
_cell.length_c   1.000
_cell.angle_alpha   90.00
_cell.angle_beta   90.00
_cell.angle_gamma   90.00
#
_symmetry.space_group_name_H-M   'P 1'
#
loop_
_entity.id
_entity.type
_entity.pdbx_description
1 polymer ?
#
loop_
_entity_poly.entity_id
_entity_poly.type
_entity_poly.pdbx_seq_one_letter_code
_entity_poly.pdbx_strand_id
1 'polypeptide(L)' 'MANEISKGLKYVLLIHFVLGIIIGVVFLFFPEEYCALFGIAITDHGVYRLIGAASLALGFSSYLAYKNSQWDTVK' A
#
# COMPACT_ATOMS: atom_id res chain seq x y z
N MET A 1 -24.23 9.68 12.25
CA MET A 1 -22.96 9.87 12.97
C MET A 1 -22.40 8.59 13.61
N ALA A 2 -23.21 7.58 13.96
CA ALA A 2 -22.69 6.33 14.54
C ALA A 2 -22.03 5.35 13.53
N ASN A 3 -22.13 5.62 12.23
CA ASN A 3 -21.78 4.67 11.17
C ASN A 3 -20.73 5.18 10.18
N GLU A 4 -20.11 6.33 10.43
CA GLU A 4 -19.06 6.88 9.55
C GLU A 4 -17.68 6.71 10.19
N ILE A 5 -16.67 6.42 9.37
CA ILE A 5 -15.28 6.36 9.82
C ILE A 5 -14.79 7.74 10.25
N SER A 6 -13.93 7.77 11.28
CA SER A 6 -13.41 9.04 11.80
C SER A 6 -12.59 9.79 10.75
N LYS A 7 -12.56 11.13 10.83
CA LYS A 7 -11.72 11.95 9.94
C LYS A 7 -10.24 11.56 10.01
N GLY A 8 -9.74 11.20 11.19
CA GLY A 8 -8.38 10.72 11.39
C GLY A 8 -8.11 9.41 10.64
N LEU A 9 -9.01 8.43 10.77
CA LEU A 9 -8.90 7.17 10.04
C LEU A 9 -8.94 7.39 8.52
N LYS A 10 -9.78 8.32 8.05
CA LYS A 10 -9.83 8.70 6.63
C LYS A 10 -8.47 9.22 6.13
N TYR A 11 -7.78 10.06 6.89
CA TYR A 11 -6.43 10.49 6.51
C TYR A 11 -5.41 9.35 6.54
N VAL A 12 -5.48 8.46 7.54
CA VAL A 12 -4.60 7.28 7.62
C VAL A 12 -4.78 6.39 6.38
N LEU A 13 -6.02 6.11 5.97
CA LEU A 13 -6.32 5.30 4.78
C LEU A 13 -5.78 5.95 3.49
N LEU A 14 -5.87 7.28 3.39
CA LEU A 14 -5.31 8.01 2.25
C LEU A 14 -3.78 7.95 2.22
N ILE A 15 -3.13 8.17 3.37
CA ILE A 15 -1.67 8.06 3.49
C ILE A 15 -1.23 6.63 3.15
N HIS A 16 -1.92 5.62 3.67
CA HIS A 16 -1.61 4.22 3.42
C HIS A 16 -1.79 3.84 1.95
N PHE A 17 -2.80 4.40 1.25
CA PHE A 17 -2.92 4.27 -0.19
C PHE A 17 -1.70 4.85 -0.92
N VAL A 18 -1.32 6.10 -0.61
CA VAL A 18 -0.19 6.77 -1.27
C VAL A 18 1.12 6.00 -1.04
N LEU A 19 1.39 5.60 0.20
CA LEU A 19 2.59 4.81 0.52
C LEU A 19 2.55 3.43 -0.14
N GLY A 20 1.40 2.76 -0.15
CA GLY A 20 1.19 1.48 -0.79
C GLY A 20 1.45 1.52 -2.30
N ILE A 21 1.08 2.63 -2.97
CA ILE A 21 1.42 2.86 -4.38
C ILE A 21 2.92 3.09 -4.57
N ILE A 22 3.54 3.97 -3.79
CA ILE A 22 4.98 4.28 -3.93
C ILE A 22 5.82 3.03 -3.71
N ILE A 23 5.62 2.37 -2.57
CA ILE A 23 6.35 1.14 -2.20
C ILE A 23 6.00 0.02 -3.18
N GLY A 24 4.72 -0.13 -3.50
CA GLY A 24 4.23 -1.16 -4.39
C GLY A 24 4.83 -1.08 -5.79
N VAL A 25 4.85 0.11 -6.39
CA VAL A 25 5.46 0.33 -7.72
C VAL A 25 6.96 0.11 -7.67
N VAL A 26 7.66 0.64 -6.65
CA VAL A 26 9.12 0.49 -6.52
C VAL A 26 9.49 -0.98 -6.42
N PHE A 27 8.89 -1.76 -5.51
CA PHE A 27 9.27 -3.16 -5.33
C PHE A 27 8.74 -4.10 -6.41
N LEU A 28 7.64 -3.76 -7.08
CA LEU A 28 7.10 -4.59 -8.16
C LEU A 28 7.90 -4.45 -9.45
N PHE A 29 8.36 -3.24 -9.80
CA PHE A 29 9.00 -2.96 -11.08
C PHE A 29 10.50 -2.67 -10.99
N PHE A 30 10.97 -2.10 -9.89
CA PHE A 30 12.35 -1.64 -9.71
C PHE A 30 13.02 -2.18 -8.42
N PRO A 31 12.88 -3.48 -8.08
CA PRO A 31 13.45 -3.99 -6.84
C PRO A 31 14.99 -3.96 -6.85
N GLU A 32 15.62 -4.26 -7.99
CA GLU A 32 17.09 -4.27 -8.13
C GLU A 32 17.69 -2.90 -7.90
N GLU A 33 17.12 -1.87 -8.55
CA GLU A 33 17.56 -0.49 -8.43
C GLU A 33 17.40 -0.01 -6.99
N TYR A 34 16.28 -0.35 -6.34
CA TYR A 34 16.06 -0.01 -4.94
C TYR A 34 17.08 -0.69 -4.03
N CYS A 35 17.32 -1.99 -4.17
CA CYS A 35 18.29 -2.73 -3.36
C CYS A 35 19.74 -2.27 -3.61
N ALA A 36 20.08 -1.90 -4.85
CA ALA A 36 21.40 -1.39 -5.21
C ALA A 36 21.73 -0.07 -4.49
N LEU A 37 20.74 0.80 -4.24
CA LEU A 37 20.92 2.03 -3.45
C LEU A 37 21.43 1.75 -2.02
N PHE A 38 21.16 0.56 -1.48
CA PHE A 38 21.57 0.14 -0.14
C PHE A 38 22.69 -0.91 -0.15
N GLY A 39 23.28 -1.22 -1.32
CA GLY A 39 24.31 -2.24 -1.45
C GLY A 39 23.81 -3.66 -1.16
N ILE A 40 22.51 -3.92 -1.32
CA ILE A 40 21.90 -5.24 -1.08
C ILE A 40 21.89 -6.01 -2.40
N ALA A 41 22.54 -7.18 -2.43
CA ALA A 41 22.45 -8.10 -3.56
C ALA A 41 21.13 -8.88 -3.50
N ILE A 42 20.33 -8.80 -4.57
CA ILE A 42 19.09 -9.58 -4.66
C ILE A 42 19.43 -11.00 -5.08
N THR A 43 19.04 -11.96 -4.23
CA THR A 43 19.11 -13.39 -4.53
C THR A 43 17.79 -13.95 -5.06
N ASP A 44 16.67 -13.30 -4.75
CA ASP A 44 15.33 -13.68 -5.21
C ASP A 44 14.46 -12.46 -5.53
N HIS A 45 14.25 -12.20 -6.82
CA HIS A 45 13.37 -11.14 -7.31
C HIS A 45 11.88 -11.41 -7.02
N GLY A 46 11.49 -12.68 -6.90
CA GLY A 46 10.11 -13.10 -6.69
C GLY A 46 9.55 -12.55 -5.39
N VAL A 47 10.30 -12.65 -4.29
CA VAL A 47 9.89 -12.13 -2.97
C VAL A 47 9.69 -10.61 -3.00
N TYR A 48 10.62 -9.85 -3.59
CA TYR A 48 10.47 -8.40 -3.67
C TYR A 48 9.27 -7.98 -4.52
N ARG A 49 9.07 -8.63 -5.67
CA ARG A 49 7.89 -8.37 -6.51
C ARG A 49 6.59 -8.73 -5.80
N LEU A 50 6.57 -9.82 -5.02
CA LEU A 50 5.42 -10.19 -4.21
C LEU A 50 5.11 -9.13 -3.14
N ILE A 51 6.13 -8.59 -2.47
CA ILE A 51 5.97 -7.47 -1.51
C ILE A 51 5.40 -6.24 -2.23
N GLY A 52 5.88 -5.94 -3.44
CA GLY A 52 5.35 -4.85 -4.27
C GLY A 52 3.87 -5.05 -4.61
N ALA A 53 3.52 -6.22 -5.13
CA ALA A 53 2.13 -6.58 -5.47
C ALA A 53 1.20 -6.54 -4.23
N ALA A 54 1.65 -7.07 -3.10
CA ALA A 54 0.90 -7.04 -1.84
C ALA A 54 0.69 -5.60 -1.35
N SER A 55 1.72 -4.76 -1.47
CA SER A 55 1.65 -3.34 -1.09
C SER A 55 0.68 -2.55 -1.97
N LEU A 56 0.65 -2.83 -3.28
CA LEU A 56 -0.34 -2.26 -4.20
C LEU A 56 -1.75 -2.70 -3.81
N ALA A 57 -1.97 -4.01 -3.61
CA ALA A 57 -3.27 -4.55 -3.23
C ALA A 57 -3.79 -3.90 -1.94
N LEU A 58 -2.95 -3.84 -0.90
CA LEU A 58 -3.30 -3.20 0.38
C LEU A 58 -3.54 -1.69 0.24
N GLY A 59 -2.73 -0.99 -0.56
CA GLY A 59 -2.94 0.42 -0.87
C GLY A 59 -4.30 0.65 -1.51
N PHE A 60 -4.65 -0.12 -2.54
CA PHE A 60 -5.95 -0.03 -3.21
C PHE A 60 -7.11 -0.37 -2.29
N SER A 61 -7.00 -1.41 -1.46
CA SER A 61 -7.99 -1.69 -0.42
C SER A 61 -8.20 -0.50 0.52
N SER A 62 -7.12 0.20 0.88
CA SER A 62 -7.18 1.40 1.72
C SER A 62 -7.88 2.57 1.00
N TYR A 63 -7.66 2.72 -0.30
CA TYR A 63 -8.38 3.70 -1.12
C TYR A 63 -9.88 3.39 -1.23
N LEU A 64 -10.24 2.12 -1.40
CA LEU A 64 -11.64 1.70 -1.43
C LEU A 64 -12.33 1.98 -0.08
N ALA A 65 -11.65 1.72 1.03
CA ALA A 65 -12.13 2.06 2.37
C ALA A 65 -12.21 3.59 2.58
N TYR A 66 -11.26 4.37 2.06
CA TYR A 66 -11.30 5.83 2.10
C TYR A 66 -12.52 6.40 1.37
N LYS A 67 -12.87 5.82 0.20
CA LYS A 67 -14.00 6.23 -0.63
C LYS A 67 -15.34 5.88 0.01
N ASN A 68 -15.44 4.72 0.64
CA ASN A 68 -16.65 4.26 1.32
C ASN A 68 -16.59 4.64 2.80
N SER A 69 -17.06 5.84 3.15
CA SER A 69 -16.93 6.35 4.52
C SER A 69 -17.88 5.69 5.54
N GLN A 70 -18.65 4.65 5.17
CA GLN A 70 -19.58 3.94 6.06
C GLN A 70 -18.96 2.66 6.62
N TRP A 71 -19.00 2.49 7.94
CA TRP A 71 -18.45 1.33 8.66
C TRP A 71 -18.99 -0.01 8.15
N ASP A 72 -20.28 -0.09 7.83
CA ASP A 72 -20.90 -1.32 7.32
C ASP A 72 -20.41 -1.74 5.93
N THR A 73 -19.80 -0.82 5.16
CA THR A 73 -19.23 -1.10 3.84
C THR A 73 -17.73 -1.40 3.91
N VAL A 74 -17.06 -1.05 5.01
CA VAL A 74 -15.60 -1.16 5.18
C VAL A 74 -15.20 -2.41 5.97
N LYS A 75 -16.16 -3.05 6.67
CA LYS A 75 -15.95 -4.34 7.37
C LYS A 75 -15.46 -5.45 6.44
#